data_AF-A0A1V4VLF0-F1
#
_entry.id   AF-A0A1V4VLF0-F1
#
_cell.length_a   1.000
_cell.length_b   1.000
_cell.length_c   1.000
_cell.angle_alpha   90.00
_cell.angle_beta   90.00
_cell.angle_gamma   90.00
#
_symmetry.space_group_name_H-M   'P 1'
#
loop_
_entity.id
_entity.type
_entity.pdbx_description
1 polymer ?
#
loop_
_entity_poly.entity_id
_entity_poly.type
_entity_poly.pdbx_seq_one_letter_code
_entity_poly.pdbx_strand_id
1 'polypeptide(L)'
;MRFRLLGIRTLIIGIALVTGIIAGAFGSGYAIAKSVSAPVHVFPKNESGMTYGSDLDVTSIDEEPDLILAYGVDGTLGYVLFKDLEGEKPKTPQEALAQQSKNGDKVRQIPLYAVDGKTVIGVFNIDPGRDIEKPAVINPSIE
;
A
#
# COMPACT_ATOMS: atom_id res chain seq x y z
N MET A 1 16.44 80.47 8.33
CA MET A 1 15.55 79.77 7.38
C MET A 1 15.01 78.52 8.08
N ARG A 2 13.70 78.50 8.44
CA ARG A 2 13.06 77.42 9.20
C ARG A 2 12.56 76.31 8.25
N PHE A 3 13.44 75.39 7.88
CA PHE A 3 13.06 74.21 7.12
C PHE A 3 12.80 73.01 8.05
N ARG A 4 11.54 72.94 8.49
CA ARG A 4 10.70 71.73 8.63
C ARG A 4 11.33 70.51 9.31
N LEU A 5 11.40 70.55 10.64
CA LEU A 5 11.61 69.41 11.55
C LEU A 5 10.59 68.25 11.34
N LEU A 6 9.50 68.48 10.60
CA LEU A 6 8.49 67.48 10.26
C LEU A 6 8.95 66.46 9.19
N GLY A 7 9.82 66.86 8.26
CA GLY A 7 10.23 65.99 7.13
C GLY A 7 11.22 64.88 7.51
N ILE A 8 11.99 65.10 8.58
CA ILE A 8 12.98 64.13 9.08
C ILE A 8 12.26 62.97 9.80
N ARG A 9 11.16 63.25 10.51
CA ARG A 9 10.36 62.22 11.20
C ARG A 9 9.64 61.29 10.23
N THR A 10 9.09 61.82 9.13
CA THR A 10 8.44 61.01 8.10
C THR A 10 9.43 60.17 7.29
N LEU A 11 10.66 60.66 7.09
CA LEU A 11 11.73 59.90 6.44
C LEU A 11 12.19 58.69 7.26
N ILE A 12 12.32 58.84 8.59
CA ILE A 12 12.73 57.75 9.49
C ILE A 12 11.66 56.66 9.58
N ILE A 13 10.37 57.05 9.65
CA ILE A 13 9.25 56.09 9.66
C ILE A 13 9.18 55.29 8.35
N GLY A 14 9.44 55.94 7.21
CA GLY A 14 9.51 55.29 5.90
C GLY A 14 10.62 54.24 5.81
N ILE A 15 11.81 54.54 6.32
CA ILE A 15 12.95 53.60 6.34
C ILE A 15 12.68 52.41 7.26
N ALA A 16 12.06 52.63 8.43
CA ALA A 16 11.73 51.56 9.38
C ALA A 16 10.66 50.57 8.84
N LEU A 17 9.70 51.05 8.04
CA LEU A 17 8.69 50.20 7.42
C LEU A 17 9.30 49.28 6.35
N VAL A 18 10.24 49.78 5.55
CA VAL A 18 10.91 48.99 4.49
C VAL A 18 11.82 47.92 5.11
N THR A 19 12.54 48.22 6.19
CA THR A 19 13.37 47.21 6.88
C THR A 19 12.53 46.15 7.60
N GLY A 20 11.36 46.51 8.15
CA GLY A 20 10.43 45.56 8.77
C GLY A 20 9.88 44.50 7.80
N ILE A 21 9.59 44.88 6.55
CA ILE A 21 9.09 43.95 5.51
C ILE A 21 10.19 42.97 5.09
N ILE A 22 11.45 43.43 4.97
CA ILE A 22 12.60 42.58 4.64
C ILE A 22 12.84 41.57 5.77
N ALA A 23 12.88 42.01 7.03
CA ALA A 23 13.04 41.10 8.17
C ALA A 23 11.88 40.09 8.30
N GLY A 24 10.64 40.51 8.02
CA GLY A 24 9.47 39.63 8.06
C GLY A 24 9.48 38.53 6.99
N ALA A 25 9.99 38.83 5.78
CA ALA A 25 10.09 37.85 4.71
C ALA A 25 11.21 36.81 4.94
N PHE A 26 12.28 37.18 5.65
CA PHE A 26 13.38 36.26 5.97
C PHE A 26 13.16 35.44 7.26
N GLY A 27 12.23 35.85 8.14
CA GLY A 27 11.90 35.13 9.38
C GLY A 27 10.91 33.98 9.21
N SER A 28 10.25 33.87 8.05
CA SER A 28 9.31 32.79 7.77
C SER A 28 10.06 31.60 7.17
N GLY A 29 10.53 30.70 8.03
CA GLY A 29 11.01 29.39 7.58
C GLY A 29 9.89 28.63 6.89
N TYR A 30 9.96 28.48 5.57
CA TYR A 30 9.07 27.58 4.85
C TYR A 30 9.34 26.16 5.34
N ALA A 31 8.36 25.55 6.01
CA ALA A 31 8.40 24.12 6.29
C ALA A 31 8.12 23.37 4.99
N ILE A 32 9.18 22.97 4.27
CA ILE A 32 9.05 21.98 3.21
C ILE A 32 8.89 20.63 3.91
N ALA A 33 7.70 20.03 3.81
CA ALA A 33 7.50 18.66 4.19
C ALA A 33 8.40 17.78 3.31
N LYS A 34 9.42 17.15 3.90
CA LYS A 34 10.19 16.12 3.22
C LYS A 34 9.27 14.91 3.09
N SER A 35 8.71 14.68 1.89
CA SER A 35 8.13 13.36 1.62
C SER A 35 9.28 12.37 1.64
N VAL A 36 9.37 11.62 2.73
CA VAL A 36 10.19 10.42 2.74
C VAL A 36 9.39 9.42 1.92
N SER A 37 9.67 9.37 0.62
CA SER A 37 9.38 8.16 -0.16
C SER A 37 9.99 7.02 0.64
N ALA A 38 9.17 6.06 1.08
CA ALA A 38 9.70 4.84 1.65
C ALA A 38 10.72 4.28 0.65
N PRO A 39 11.88 3.76 1.12
CA PRO A 39 12.81 3.11 0.21
C PRO A 39 12.05 2.00 -0.50
N VAL A 40 11.97 2.08 -1.84
CA VAL A 40 11.42 1.01 -2.67
C VAL A 40 12.17 -0.26 -2.30
N HIS A 41 11.47 -1.25 -1.77
CA HIS A 41 12.08 -2.53 -1.44
C HIS A 41 12.57 -3.17 -2.74
N VAL A 42 13.88 -3.43 -2.84
CA VAL A 42 14.47 -4.01 -4.06
C VAL A 42 14.54 -5.51 -3.90
N PHE A 43 13.61 -6.22 -4.52
CA PHE A 43 13.63 -7.67 -4.54
C PHE A 43 14.76 -8.22 -5.43
N PRO A 44 15.41 -9.33 -5.01
CA PRO A 44 16.31 -10.06 -5.88
C PRO A 44 15.55 -10.64 -7.09
N LYS A 45 16.28 -10.90 -8.17
CA LYS A 45 15.76 -11.53 -9.39
C LYS A 45 16.36 -12.92 -9.59
N ASN A 46 15.54 -13.85 -10.06
CA ASN A 46 16.02 -15.18 -10.47
C ASN A 46 16.61 -15.16 -11.89
N GLU A 47 17.09 -16.31 -12.38
CA GLU A 47 17.69 -16.45 -13.73
C GLU A 47 16.73 -16.10 -14.87
N SER A 48 15.41 -16.19 -14.63
CA SER A 48 14.38 -15.81 -15.61
C SER A 48 13.99 -14.33 -15.51
N GLY A 49 14.61 -13.57 -14.60
CA GLY A 49 14.37 -12.15 -14.39
C GLY A 49 13.18 -11.81 -13.49
N MET A 50 12.53 -12.82 -12.88
CA MET A 50 11.38 -12.63 -11.99
C MET A 50 11.84 -12.19 -10.61
N THR A 51 11.16 -11.21 -10.01
CA THR A 51 11.40 -10.78 -8.63
C THR A 51 10.83 -11.79 -7.64
N TYR A 52 11.51 -12.01 -6.51
CA TYR A 52 11.03 -12.94 -5.48
C TYR A 52 11.24 -12.41 -4.07
N GLY A 53 10.28 -12.65 -3.17
CA GLY A 53 10.35 -12.19 -1.79
C GLY A 53 9.01 -12.29 -1.05
N SER A 54 8.93 -11.69 0.14
CA SER A 54 7.69 -11.63 0.93
C SER A 54 6.85 -10.42 0.51
N ASP A 55 5.53 -10.57 0.43
CA ASP A 55 4.62 -9.42 0.24
C ASP A 55 4.61 -8.48 1.46
N LEU A 56 4.94 -9.00 2.64
CA LEU A 56 5.09 -8.23 3.89
C LEU A 56 6.16 -7.13 3.81
N ASP A 57 7.06 -7.19 2.81
CA ASP A 57 8.14 -6.22 2.62
C ASP A 57 7.71 -5.00 1.79
N VAL A 58 6.47 -4.97 1.26
CA VAL A 58 5.96 -3.88 0.41
C VAL A 58 4.82 -3.08 1.05
N THR A 59 4.61 -1.86 0.54
CA THR A 59 3.54 -0.97 1.02
C THR A 59 2.41 -0.77 0.02
N SER A 60 2.59 -1.22 -1.22
CA SER A 60 1.60 -1.14 -2.30
C SER A 60 1.61 -2.40 -3.16
N ILE A 61 0.47 -2.73 -3.77
CA ILE A 61 0.33 -3.92 -4.62
C ILE A 61 1.21 -3.85 -5.88
N ASP A 62 1.50 -2.63 -6.36
CA ASP A 62 2.35 -2.39 -7.53
C ASP A 62 3.84 -2.70 -7.25
N GLU A 63 4.21 -2.87 -5.97
CA GLU A 63 5.58 -3.20 -5.53
C GLU A 63 5.77 -4.69 -5.27
N GLU A 64 4.70 -5.51 -5.27
CA GLU A 64 4.78 -6.94 -4.95
C GLU A 64 5.70 -7.71 -5.91
N PRO A 65 6.44 -8.73 -5.41
CA PRO A 65 7.29 -9.54 -6.26
C PRO A 65 6.48 -10.47 -7.18
N ASP A 66 7.06 -10.85 -8.33
CA ASP A 66 6.44 -11.82 -9.25
C ASP A 66 6.20 -13.19 -8.56
N LEU A 67 7.13 -13.56 -7.67
CA LEU A 67 7.12 -14.78 -6.85
C LEU A 67 7.02 -14.41 -5.37
N ILE A 68 5.86 -14.67 -4.77
CA ILE A 68 5.56 -14.35 -3.39
C ILE A 68 5.85 -15.55 -2.50
N LEU A 69 6.63 -15.34 -1.44
CA LEU A 69 7.01 -16.37 -0.48
C LEU A 69 5.77 -16.96 0.20
N ALA A 70 5.65 -18.29 0.21
CA ALA A 70 4.50 -18.99 0.78
C ALA A 70 4.88 -20.36 1.34
N TYR A 71 4.06 -20.85 2.27
CA TYR A 71 4.13 -22.23 2.75
C TYR A 71 3.09 -23.09 2.03
N GLY A 72 3.51 -24.22 1.49
CA GLY A 72 2.62 -25.24 0.93
C GLY A 72 1.79 -25.95 2.01
N VAL A 73 0.83 -26.76 1.56
CA VAL A 73 -0.06 -27.55 2.42
C VAL A 73 0.69 -28.48 3.37
N ASP A 74 1.86 -28.95 2.97
CA ASP A 74 2.75 -29.82 3.75
C ASP A 74 3.78 -29.06 4.59
N GLY A 75 3.73 -27.72 4.61
CA GLY A 75 4.71 -26.87 5.28
C GLY A 75 6.00 -26.63 4.48
N THR A 76 6.08 -27.11 3.23
CA THR A 76 7.21 -26.81 2.34
C THR A 76 7.25 -25.31 2.04
N LEU A 77 8.39 -24.66 2.27
CA LEU A 77 8.60 -23.27 1.90
C LEU A 77 8.87 -23.17 0.39
N GLY A 78 8.17 -22.28 -0.29
CA GLY A 78 8.32 -22.02 -1.72
C GLY A 78 7.74 -20.67 -2.11
N TYR A 79 7.34 -20.54 -3.37
CA TYR A 79 6.81 -19.30 -3.92
C TYR A 79 5.53 -19.54 -4.71
N VAL A 80 4.56 -18.64 -4.61
CA VAL A 80 3.39 -18.59 -5.49
C VAL A 80 3.57 -17.46 -6.49
N LEU A 81 3.11 -17.66 -7.73
CA LEU A 81 3.12 -16.59 -8.73
C LEU A 81 2.03 -15.56 -8.38
N PHE A 82 2.36 -14.28 -8.40
CA PHE A 82 1.40 -13.20 -8.11
C PHE A 82 0.14 -13.28 -9.00
N LYS A 83 0.34 -13.51 -10.31
CA LYS A 83 -0.76 -13.72 -11.27
C LYS A 83 -1.64 -14.93 -10.95
N ASP A 84 -1.10 -15.93 -10.26
CA ASP A 84 -1.89 -17.10 -9.86
C ASP A 84 -2.69 -16.77 -8.59
N LEU A 85 -2.35 -15.76 -7.81
CA LEU A 85 -3.20 -15.28 -6.71
C LEU A 85 -4.42 -14.51 -7.24
N GLU A 86 -4.21 -13.70 -8.28
CA GLU A 86 -5.27 -12.99 -9.00
C GLU A 86 -6.13 -13.97 -9.81
N GLY A 87 -7.09 -14.62 -9.17
CA GLY A 87 -8.10 -15.42 -9.86
C GLY A 87 -8.88 -14.62 -10.91
N GLU A 88 -9.76 -15.30 -11.65
CA GLU A 88 -10.65 -14.65 -12.62
C GLU A 88 -11.46 -13.53 -11.95
N LYS A 89 -11.31 -12.28 -12.41
CA LYS A 89 -12.07 -11.13 -11.90
C LYS A 89 -13.41 -11.03 -12.64
N PRO A 90 -14.56 -11.00 -11.94
CA PRO A 90 -15.86 -10.86 -12.58
C PRO A 90 -16.01 -9.45 -13.16
N LYS A 91 -16.59 -9.32 -14.35
CA LYS A 91 -16.78 -8.03 -15.05
C LYS A 91 -18.14 -7.40 -14.77
N THR A 92 -19.07 -8.18 -14.24
CA THR A 92 -20.44 -7.73 -13.94
C THR A 92 -20.90 -8.26 -12.57
N PRO A 93 -21.85 -7.60 -11.90
CA PRO A 93 -22.42 -8.10 -10.66
C PRO A 93 -23.03 -9.50 -10.79
N GLN A 94 -23.69 -9.79 -11.92
CA GLN A 94 -24.28 -11.10 -12.19
C GLN A 94 -23.22 -12.20 -12.31
N GLU A 95 -22.09 -11.88 -12.98
CA GLU A 95 -20.95 -12.79 -13.07
C GLU A 95 -20.33 -13.03 -11.70
N ALA A 96 -20.19 -12.00 -10.86
CA ALA A 96 -19.67 -12.13 -9.50
C ALA A 96 -20.53 -13.09 -8.65
N LEU A 97 -21.86 -12.98 -8.72
CA LEU A 97 -22.78 -13.89 -8.02
C LEU A 97 -22.66 -15.34 -8.53
N ALA A 98 -22.53 -15.51 -9.85
CA ALA A 98 -22.32 -16.83 -10.44
C ALA A 98 -20.99 -17.44 -10.00
N GLN A 99 -19.93 -16.63 -9.94
CA GLN A 99 -18.60 -17.06 -9.52
C GLN A 99 -18.56 -17.42 -8.04
N GLN A 100 -19.17 -16.60 -7.18
CA GLN A 100 -19.33 -16.89 -5.75
C GLN A 100 -20.09 -18.19 -5.53
N SER A 101 -21.22 -18.39 -6.23
CA SER A 101 -22.01 -19.63 -6.12
C SER A 101 -21.24 -20.86 -6.61
N LYS A 102 -20.42 -20.71 -7.66
CA LYS A 102 -19.59 -21.79 -8.22
C LYS A 102 -18.43 -22.18 -7.30
N ASN A 103 -17.85 -21.20 -6.60
CA ASN A 103 -16.62 -21.34 -5.83
C ASN A 103 -16.85 -21.41 -4.31
N GLY A 104 -18.07 -21.18 -3.83
CA GLY A 104 -18.38 -20.93 -2.41
C GLY A 104 -17.78 -21.90 -1.41
N ASP A 105 -17.71 -23.19 -1.73
CA ASP A 105 -17.17 -24.23 -0.84
C ASP A 105 -15.87 -24.87 -1.35
N LYS A 106 -15.28 -24.32 -2.42
CA LYS A 106 -14.15 -24.96 -3.11
C LYS A 106 -12.82 -24.34 -2.69
N VAL A 107 -11.92 -25.20 -2.22
CA VAL A 107 -10.51 -24.85 -2.06
C VAL A 107 -9.89 -24.67 -3.44
N ARG A 108 -9.28 -23.52 -3.68
CA ARG A 108 -8.51 -23.26 -4.89
C ARG A 108 -7.06 -23.66 -4.65
N GLN A 109 -6.57 -24.60 -5.45
CA GLN A 109 -5.18 -25.06 -5.42
C GLN A 109 -4.35 -24.24 -6.40
N ILE A 110 -3.23 -23.70 -5.91
CA ILE A 110 -2.24 -22.96 -6.67
C ILE A 110 -0.91 -23.73 -6.59
N PRO A 111 -0.15 -23.88 -7.70
CA PRO A 111 1.15 -24.51 -7.64
C PRO A 111 2.10 -23.71 -6.74
N LEU A 112 2.85 -24.43 -5.90
CA LEU A 112 3.98 -23.87 -5.16
C LEU A 112 5.25 -24.12 -5.98
N TYR A 113 5.97 -23.07 -6.32
CA TYR A 113 7.17 -23.11 -7.15
C TYR A 113 8.45 -22.97 -6.32
N ALA A 114 9.55 -23.50 -6.86
CA ALA A 114 10.89 -23.11 -6.44
C ALA A 114 11.20 -21.66 -6.87
N VAL A 115 12.34 -21.12 -6.42
CA VAL A 115 12.78 -19.76 -6.73
C VAL A 115 12.98 -19.49 -8.23
N ASP A 116 13.13 -20.53 -9.05
CA ASP A 116 13.20 -20.41 -10.52
C ASP A 116 11.85 -20.02 -11.17
N GLY A 117 10.75 -20.09 -10.40
CA GLY A 117 9.37 -19.85 -10.84
C GLY A 117 8.87 -20.78 -11.94
N LYS A 118 9.49 -21.95 -12.10
CA LYS A 118 9.15 -22.96 -13.11
C LYS A 118 8.97 -24.35 -12.49
N THR A 119 9.84 -24.71 -11.56
CA THR A 119 9.80 -26.03 -10.91
C THR A 119 8.71 -26.04 -9.86
N VAL A 120 7.69 -26.88 -10.04
CA VAL A 120 6.63 -27.08 -9.05
C VAL A 120 7.15 -28.02 -7.95
N ILE A 121 7.09 -27.55 -6.72
CA ILE A 121 7.59 -28.25 -5.52
C ILE A 121 6.47 -28.56 -4.51
N GLY A 122 5.24 -28.10 -4.76
CA GLY A 122 4.11 -28.38 -3.89
C GLY A 122 2.83 -27.69 -4.34
N VAL A 123 1.90 -27.52 -3.39
CA VAL A 123 0.61 -26.87 -3.61
C VAL A 123 0.35 -25.90 -2.45
N PHE A 124 -0.17 -24.72 -2.79
CA PHE A 124 -0.72 -23.73 -1.88
C PHE A 124 -2.24 -23.72 -2.01
N ASN A 125 -2.96 -23.66 -0.88
CA ASN A 125 -4.43 -23.66 -0.86
C ASN A 125 -4.95 -22.26 -0.52
N ILE A 126 -5.89 -21.78 -1.33
CA ILE A 126 -6.79 -20.68 -0.95
C ILE A 126 -8.11 -21.31 -0.51
N ASP A 127 -8.37 -21.25 0.79
CA ASP A 127 -9.61 -21.75 1.37
C ASP A 127 -10.79 -20.82 1.01
N PRO A 128 -12.00 -21.38 0.84
CA PRO A 128 -13.19 -20.56 0.76
C PRO A 128 -13.34 -19.76 2.06
N GLY A 129 -13.74 -18.50 1.93
CA GLY A 129 -14.11 -17.68 3.08
C GLY A 129 -15.23 -18.39 3.83
N ARG A 130 -14.98 -18.80 5.08
CA ARG A 130 -16.02 -19.41 5.90
C ARG A 130 -17.00 -18.31 6.27
N ASP A 131 -18.27 -18.50 5.91
CA ASP A 131 -19.33 -17.77 6.60
C ASP A 131 -19.19 -18.14 8.08
N ILE A 132 -18.73 -17.19 8.90
CA ILE A 132 -18.91 -17.30 10.34
C ILE A 132 -20.42 -17.41 10.47
N GLU A 133 -20.93 -18.59 10.86
CA GLU A 133 -22.36 -18.79 11.05
C GLU A 133 -22.91 -17.56 11.76
N LYS A 134 -23.85 -16.87 11.10
CA LYS A 134 -24.61 -15.77 11.71
C LYS A 134 -24.92 -16.22 13.14
N PRO A 135 -24.44 -15.53 14.19
CA PRO A 135 -24.55 -16.04 15.56
C PRO A 135 -26.00 -16.42 15.78
N ALA A 136 -26.23 -17.66 16.21
CA ALA A 136 -27.57 -18.20 16.43
C ALA A 136 -28.40 -17.13 17.13
N VAL A 137 -29.50 -16.72 16.50
CA VAL A 137 -30.44 -15.80 17.13
C VAL A 137 -30.86 -16.49 18.42
N ILE A 138 -30.32 -16.00 19.55
CA ILE A 138 -30.67 -16.51 20.88
C ILE A 138 -32.16 -16.27 20.98
N ASN A 139 -32.96 -17.34 20.91
CA ASN A 139 -34.40 -17.23 20.97
C ASN A 139 -34.77 -16.64 22.35
N PRO A 140 -35.35 -15.42 22.43
CA PRO A 140 -35.69 -14.80 23.70
C PRO A 140 -36.91 -15.46 24.38
N SER A 141 -37.44 -16.56 23.86
CA SER A 141 -38.62 -17.25 24.40
C SER A 141 -38.32 -18.35 25.41
N ILE A 142 -37.21 -18.30 26.15
CA ILE A 142 -37.04 -19.08 27.38
C ILE A 142 -37.05 -18.12 28.58
N GLU A 143 -38.27 -17.73 28.98
CA GLU A 143 -38.66 -17.45 30.37
C GLU A 143 -40.06 -18.05 30.60
#